data_AF-A0A2K3DAH0-F1
#
_entry.id   AF-A0A2K3DAH0-F1
#
_cell.length_a   1.000
_cell.length_b   1.000
_cell.length_c   1.000
_cell.angle_alpha   90.00
_cell.angle_beta   90.00
_cell.angle_gamma   90.00
#
_symmetry.space_group_name_H-M   'P 1'
#
loop_
_entity.id
_entity.type
_entity.pdbx_description
1 polymer ?
#
loop_
_entity_poly.entity_id
_entity_poly.type
_entity_poly.pdbx_seq_one_letter_code
_entity_poly.pdbx_strand_id
1 'polypeptide(L)'
;MAAPAAGAAAAPVTDDVDAEAFKRLYPDQYYQRFLAEGVRPDGRPIGRARAVTIGAGTITTADGSALVKVGRTTVLAGVRLEIMRPDETAPAAGALVLSVEMAPFSSADYRPGRAPDHVSAVVEKLSSALLGSGAASSAGAAAGAAGPAGGGGAVQLGSLCIAEGKAAWRALLDVYVLDADGCVLDAALLAAVAALRDTRIPAVRNTREGHYYAARGASATAAAEEGKEQGSGGRKGGKAGEAGLVEGSPTAVGLGRLPLALTCCLYGKHVLVDPTADEERLAGCGVTVVVDGAGQLQGLYKAGGRVLADTATLVRCTEAARLRHRELSALLDASLVGQ
;
A
#
# COMPACT_ATOMS: atom_id res chain seq x y z
N MET A 1 -1.40 58.02 -30.27
CA MET A 1 -2.37 56.98 -29.88
C MET A 1 -2.03 55.72 -30.66
N ALA A 2 -1.40 54.75 -30.02
CA ALA A 2 -1.04 53.46 -30.63
C ALA A 2 -2.14 52.45 -30.31
N ALA A 3 -2.73 51.84 -31.33
CA ALA A 3 -3.70 50.76 -31.18
C ALA A 3 -3.02 49.47 -30.67
N PRO A 4 -3.69 48.64 -29.86
CA PRO A 4 -3.10 47.40 -29.38
C PRO A 4 -3.09 46.34 -30.49
N ALA A 5 -2.00 45.59 -30.57
CA ALA A 5 -1.83 44.46 -31.48
C ALA A 5 -2.85 43.36 -31.15
N ALA A 6 -3.67 43.00 -32.13
CA ALA A 6 -4.55 41.85 -32.07
C ALA A 6 -3.72 40.57 -31.90
N GLY A 7 -3.99 39.82 -30.83
CA GLY A 7 -3.38 38.53 -30.58
C GLY A 7 -3.64 37.57 -31.73
N ALA A 8 -2.59 36.88 -32.17
CA ALA A 8 -2.66 35.86 -33.20
C ALA A 8 -3.64 34.76 -32.78
N ALA A 9 -4.82 34.74 -33.41
CA ALA A 9 -5.72 33.61 -33.33
C ALA A 9 -5.02 32.39 -33.94
N ALA A 10 -4.90 31.31 -33.16
CA ALA A 10 -4.36 30.05 -33.63
C ALA A 10 -5.16 29.57 -34.85
N ALA A 11 -4.46 29.28 -35.95
CA ALA A 11 -5.06 28.82 -37.19
C ALA A 11 -5.86 27.52 -36.96
N PRO A 12 -7.00 27.33 -37.66
CA PRO A 12 -7.74 26.08 -37.62
C PRO A 12 -6.88 24.97 -38.24
N VAL A 13 -6.38 24.07 -37.39
CA VAL A 13 -5.63 22.89 -37.81
C VAL A 13 -6.62 21.93 -38.48
N THR A 14 -6.32 21.55 -39.72
CA THR A 14 -7.09 20.68 -40.62
C THR A 14 -7.58 19.39 -39.96
N ASP A 15 -8.78 18.92 -40.33
CA ASP A 15 -9.52 17.81 -39.72
C ASP A 15 -8.95 16.38 -39.96
N ASP A 16 -7.82 16.24 -40.66
CA ASP A 16 -7.19 14.94 -40.98
C ASP A 16 -5.89 14.69 -40.20
N VAL A 17 -5.76 15.19 -38.97
CA VAL A 17 -4.65 14.81 -38.09
C VAL A 17 -5.06 13.57 -37.31
N ASP A 18 -4.30 12.47 -37.47
CA ASP A 18 -4.43 11.28 -36.63
C ASP A 18 -4.58 11.69 -35.16
N ALA A 19 -5.67 11.28 -34.51
CA ALA A 19 -5.99 11.73 -33.14
C ALA A 19 -4.83 11.50 -32.15
N GLU A 20 -4.06 10.43 -32.35
CA GLU A 20 -2.85 10.12 -31.60
C GLU A 20 -1.71 11.13 -31.85
N ALA A 21 -1.53 11.59 -33.09
CA ALA A 21 -0.57 12.63 -33.42
C ALA A 21 -0.97 13.97 -32.77
N PHE A 22 -2.26 14.31 -32.81
CA PHE A 22 -2.76 15.53 -32.16
C PHE A 22 -2.60 15.47 -30.63
N LYS A 23 -2.88 14.32 -30.00
CA LYS A 23 -2.65 14.09 -28.56
C LYS A 23 -1.19 14.31 -28.17
N ARG A 24 -0.23 13.89 -29.00
CA ARG A 24 1.21 14.06 -28.74
C ARG A 24 1.70 15.49 -28.97
N LEU A 25 1.23 16.15 -30.02
CA LEU A 25 1.66 17.51 -30.39
C LEU A 25 1.02 18.58 -29.52
N TYR A 26 -0.27 18.42 -29.20
CA TYR A 26 -1.08 19.41 -28.47
C TYR A 26 -1.88 18.73 -27.34
N PRO A 27 -1.21 18.14 -26.34
CA PRO A 27 -1.88 17.39 -25.28
C PRO A 27 -2.90 18.25 -24.53
N ASP A 28 -2.56 19.50 -24.18
CA ASP A 28 -3.49 20.35 -23.45
C ASP A 28 -4.78 20.64 -24.22
N GLN A 29 -4.67 20.95 -25.51
CA GLN A 29 -5.85 21.21 -26.35
C GLN A 29 -6.68 19.94 -26.55
N TYR A 30 -6.03 18.79 -26.70
CA TYR A 30 -6.70 17.51 -26.81
C TYR A 30 -7.55 17.23 -25.57
N TYR A 31 -6.96 17.26 -24.37
CA TYR A 31 -7.69 17.00 -23.13
C TYR A 31 -8.77 18.06 -22.86
N GLN A 32 -8.53 19.34 -23.17
CA GLN A 32 -9.54 20.39 -23.02
C GLN A 32 -10.81 20.14 -23.85
N ARG A 33 -10.68 19.60 -25.07
CA ARG A 33 -11.85 19.27 -25.91
C ARG A 33 -12.74 18.22 -25.25
N PHE A 34 -12.16 17.13 -24.75
CA PHE A 34 -12.91 16.09 -24.04
C PHE A 34 -13.54 16.61 -22.74
N LEU A 35 -12.78 17.39 -21.97
CA LEU A 35 -13.27 17.91 -20.69
C LEU A 35 -14.37 18.96 -20.85
N ALA A 36 -14.38 19.70 -21.96
CA ALA A 36 -15.49 20.60 -22.31
C ALA A 36 -16.80 19.84 -22.54
N GLU A 37 -16.73 18.61 -23.05
CA GLU A 37 -17.87 17.71 -23.21
C GLU A 37 -18.20 16.90 -21.95
N GLY A 38 -17.39 17.02 -20.88
CA GLY A 38 -17.58 16.30 -19.63
C GLY A 38 -17.15 14.83 -19.65
N VAL A 39 -16.42 14.42 -20.68
CA VAL A 39 -15.95 13.05 -20.89
C VAL A 39 -14.42 13.04 -20.86
N ARG A 40 -13.80 11.92 -20.51
CA ARG A 40 -12.35 11.70 -20.60
C ARG A 40 -12.00 10.99 -21.91
N PRO A 41 -10.76 11.02 -22.38
CA PRO A 41 -10.35 10.28 -23.59
C PRO A 41 -10.69 8.78 -23.55
N ASP A 42 -10.76 8.19 -22.36
CA ASP A 42 -11.15 6.78 -22.16
C ASP A 42 -12.67 6.54 -22.21
N GLY A 43 -13.49 7.56 -22.46
CA GLY A 43 -14.95 7.50 -22.41
C GLY A 43 -15.56 7.55 -21.00
N ARG A 44 -14.73 7.70 -19.95
CA ARG A 44 -15.19 7.77 -18.55
C ARG A 44 -15.68 9.18 -18.19
N PRO A 45 -16.70 9.32 -17.33
CA PRO A 45 -17.06 10.62 -16.77
C PRO A 45 -16.00 11.08 -15.76
N ILE A 46 -15.95 12.39 -15.52
CA ILE A 46 -14.94 13.06 -14.68
C ILE A 46 -14.81 12.48 -13.26
N GLY A 47 -15.94 12.08 -12.65
CA GLY A 47 -15.99 11.56 -11.27
C GLY A 47 -15.77 10.05 -11.12
N ARG A 48 -15.52 9.30 -12.20
CA ARG A 48 -15.46 7.83 -12.16
C ARG A 48 -14.01 7.32 -12.27
N ALA A 49 -13.61 6.55 -11.25
CA ALA A 49 -12.34 5.84 -11.22
C ALA A 49 -12.29 4.65 -12.21
N ARG A 50 -11.09 4.15 -12.49
CA ARG A 50 -10.84 2.99 -13.35
C ARG A 50 -11.42 1.72 -12.74
N ALA A 51 -11.61 0.71 -13.58
CA ALA A 51 -11.93 -0.63 -13.12
C ALA A 51 -10.77 -1.17 -12.28
N VAL A 52 -11.10 -1.81 -11.15
CA VAL A 52 -10.12 -2.36 -10.21
C VAL A 52 -10.30 -3.86 -10.14
N THR A 53 -9.18 -4.59 -10.23
CA THR A 53 -9.13 -6.05 -10.04
C THR A 53 -8.11 -6.34 -8.95
N ILE A 54 -8.49 -7.20 -8.01
CA ILE A 54 -7.67 -7.58 -6.86
C ILE A 54 -7.57 -9.11 -6.86
N GLY A 55 -6.35 -9.62 -6.93
CA GLY A 55 -6.05 -11.04 -6.73
C GLY A 55 -5.21 -11.21 -5.46
N ALA A 56 -5.85 -11.53 -4.34
CA ALA A 56 -5.15 -11.92 -3.12
C ALA A 56 -4.49 -13.30 -3.28
N GLY A 57 -3.37 -13.56 -2.61
CA GLY A 57 -2.68 -14.87 -2.62
C GLY A 57 -2.06 -15.25 -3.96
N THR A 58 -1.64 -14.27 -4.77
CA THR A 58 -1.04 -14.53 -6.10
C THR A 58 0.31 -15.25 -6.02
N ILE A 59 1.10 -14.98 -4.98
CA ILE A 59 2.42 -15.57 -4.74
C ILE A 59 2.30 -16.65 -3.65
N THR A 60 2.49 -17.91 -4.01
CA THR A 60 2.37 -19.04 -3.07
C THR A 60 3.55 -19.19 -2.10
N THR A 61 4.68 -18.57 -2.42
CA THR A 61 5.89 -18.62 -1.58
C THR A 61 5.93 -17.57 -0.49
N ALA A 62 5.09 -16.53 -0.60
CA ALA A 62 4.98 -15.47 0.40
C ALA A 62 3.95 -15.87 1.47
N ASP A 63 4.07 -15.33 2.68
CA ASP A 63 3.09 -15.62 3.75
C ASP A 63 1.77 -14.86 3.51
N GLY A 64 1.82 -13.79 2.72
CA GLY A 64 0.68 -13.08 2.16
C GLY A 64 1.08 -12.36 0.88
N SER A 65 0.17 -12.22 -0.07
CA SER A 65 0.43 -11.48 -1.31
C SER A 65 -0.83 -10.93 -1.94
N ALA A 66 -0.67 -9.94 -2.82
CA ALA A 66 -1.76 -9.45 -3.64
C ALA A 66 -1.26 -8.83 -4.94
N LEU A 67 -1.95 -9.12 -6.04
CA LEU A 67 -1.80 -8.44 -7.32
C LEU A 67 -3.01 -7.53 -7.53
N VAL A 68 -2.77 -6.23 -7.63
CA VAL A 68 -3.81 -5.23 -7.84
C VAL A 68 -3.60 -4.55 -9.18
N LYS A 69 -4.69 -4.42 -9.93
CA LYS A 69 -4.72 -3.71 -11.19
C LYS A 69 -5.79 -2.62 -11.15
N VAL A 70 -5.38 -1.37 -11.32
CA VAL A 70 -6.23 -0.18 -11.41
C VAL A 70 -6.14 0.34 -12.85
N GLY A 71 -7.06 -0.10 -13.71
CA GLY A 71 -6.95 0.11 -15.15
C GLY A 71 -5.70 -0.54 -15.73
N ARG A 72 -4.68 0.26 -16.09
CA ARG A 72 -3.36 -0.25 -16.53
C ARG A 72 -2.33 -0.28 -15.41
N THR A 73 -2.46 0.57 -14.39
CA THR A 73 -1.56 0.58 -13.24
C THR A 73 -1.61 -0.77 -12.52
N THR A 74 -0.49 -1.48 -12.48
CA THR A 74 -0.40 -2.83 -11.93
C THR A 74 0.65 -2.87 -10.83
N VAL A 75 0.25 -3.31 -9.65
CA VAL A 75 1.11 -3.38 -8.46
C VAL A 75 1.00 -4.75 -7.82
N LEU A 76 2.14 -5.33 -7.48
CA LEU A 76 2.28 -6.59 -6.78
C LEU A 76 2.82 -6.31 -5.38
N ALA A 77 2.15 -6.79 -4.33
CA ALA A 77 2.63 -6.70 -2.97
C ALA A 77 2.85 -8.10 -2.39
N GLY A 78 3.94 -8.29 -1.65
CA GLY A 78 4.27 -9.52 -0.96
C GLY A 78 4.66 -9.25 0.48
N VAL A 79 4.22 -10.12 1.39
CA VAL A 79 4.57 -10.09 2.80
C VAL A 79 5.37 -11.33 3.15
N ARG A 80 6.54 -11.12 3.74
CA ARG A 80 7.40 -12.17 4.29
C ARG A 80 7.60 -11.95 5.78
N LEU A 81 7.36 -13.00 6.56
CA LEU A 81 7.51 -12.98 8.00
C LEU A 81 8.86 -13.58 8.43
N GLU A 82 9.56 -12.86 9.30
CA GLU A 82 10.81 -13.29 9.92
C GLU A 82 10.75 -13.06 11.43
N ILE A 83 11.43 -13.92 12.20
CA ILE A 83 11.49 -13.76 13.65
C ILE A 83 12.66 -12.83 13.96
N MET A 84 12.41 -11.78 14.74
CA MET A 84 13.42 -10.86 15.24
C MET A 84 13.32 -10.70 16.75
N ARG A 85 14.40 -10.18 17.37
CA ARG A 85 14.30 -9.66 18.73
C ARG A 85 13.70 -8.26 18.66
N PRO A 86 12.64 -7.96 19.44
CA PRO A 86 12.04 -6.62 19.46
C PRO A 86 13.02 -5.60 20.04
N ASP A 87 12.81 -4.33 19.71
CA ASP A 87 13.62 -3.23 20.24
C ASP A 87 13.38 -3.03 21.74
N GLU A 88 14.41 -2.57 22.47
CA GLU A 88 14.34 -2.36 23.92
C GLU A 88 13.30 -1.31 24.33
N THR A 89 12.99 -0.37 23.43
CA THR A 89 12.00 0.69 23.64
C THR A 89 10.55 0.18 23.55
N ALA A 90 10.32 -0.92 22.83
CA ALA A 90 9.01 -1.48 22.58
C ALA A 90 9.04 -3.02 22.60
N PRO A 91 9.25 -3.66 23.77
CA PRO A 91 9.46 -5.09 23.88
C PRO A 91 8.23 -5.94 23.51
N ALA A 92 7.04 -5.34 23.49
CA ALA A 92 5.76 -5.99 23.17
C ALA A 92 5.28 -5.72 21.73
N ALA A 93 6.08 -5.07 20.88
CA ALA A 93 5.72 -4.77 19.49
C ALA A 93 6.58 -5.56 18.50
N GLY A 94 5.96 -6.03 17.42
CA GLY A 94 6.68 -6.44 16.22
C GLY A 94 7.09 -5.26 15.35
N ALA A 95 7.72 -5.56 14.22
CA ALA A 95 8.16 -4.56 13.25
C ALA A 95 7.51 -4.78 11.88
N LEU A 96 7.16 -3.68 11.21
CA LEU A 96 6.80 -3.68 9.80
C LEU A 96 7.85 -2.89 9.04
N VAL A 97 8.51 -3.52 8.09
CA VAL A 97 9.46 -2.88 7.17
C VAL A 97 8.78 -2.79 5.82
N LEU A 98 8.62 -1.59 5.30
CA LEU A 98 8.05 -1.33 3.98
C LEU A 98 9.18 -1.01 2.99
N SER A 99 9.19 -1.73 1.87
CA SER A 99 9.96 -1.36 0.69
C SER A 99 9.02 -1.16 -0.49
N VAL A 100 9.28 -0.12 -1.30
CA VAL A 100 8.56 0.10 -2.56
C VAL A 100 9.59 0.18 -3.66
N GLU A 101 9.47 -0.72 -4.63
CA GLU A 101 10.33 -0.77 -5.80
C GLU A 101 9.49 -0.59 -7.06
N MET A 102 9.99 0.23 -7.98
CA MET A 102 9.42 0.35 -9.31
C MET A 102 10.21 -0.52 -10.28
N ALA A 103 9.51 -1.30 -11.10
CA ALA A 103 10.17 -2.09 -12.11
C ALA A 103 10.81 -1.17 -13.18
N PRO A 104 11.99 -1.52 -13.75
CA PRO A 104 12.64 -0.75 -14.82
C PRO A 104 11.74 -0.46 -16.03
N PHE A 105 10.77 -1.34 -16.29
CA PHE A 105 9.82 -1.26 -17.40
C PHE A 105 8.47 -0.63 -17.00
N SER A 106 8.29 -0.24 -15.72
CA SER A 106 7.02 0.28 -15.22
C SER A 106 6.69 1.69 -15.70
N SER A 107 7.71 2.51 -15.96
CA SER A 107 7.55 3.83 -16.56
C SER A 107 8.79 4.20 -17.36
N ALA A 108 8.60 5.01 -18.41
CA ALA A 108 9.70 5.49 -19.24
C ALA A 108 10.65 6.45 -18.48
N ASP A 109 10.18 7.06 -17.39
CA ASP A 109 10.93 8.01 -16.58
C ASP A 109 11.79 7.33 -15.52
N TYR A 110 11.47 6.07 -15.18
CA TYR A 110 12.20 5.33 -14.16
C TYR A 110 13.54 4.83 -14.69
N ARG A 111 14.59 4.95 -13.87
CA ARG A 111 15.93 4.44 -14.14
C ARG A 111 16.40 3.63 -12.93
N PRO A 112 16.90 2.40 -13.11
CA PRO A 112 17.42 1.60 -12.00
C PRO A 112 18.54 2.31 -11.25
N GLY A 113 18.56 2.15 -9.91
CA GLY A 113 19.66 2.59 -9.05
C GLY A 113 19.39 3.88 -8.26
N ARG A 114 18.78 4.91 -8.85
CA ARG A 114 18.33 6.10 -8.10
C ARG A 114 16.83 6.01 -7.87
N ALA A 115 16.42 5.88 -6.62
CA ALA A 115 15.02 6.01 -6.25
C ALA A 115 14.54 7.42 -6.66
N PRO A 116 13.53 7.53 -7.53
CA PRO A 116 13.02 8.84 -7.91
C PRO A 116 12.26 9.46 -6.74
N ASP A 117 12.26 10.78 -6.66
CA ASP A 117 11.73 11.52 -5.51
C ASP A 117 10.24 11.19 -5.23
N HIS A 118 9.47 10.87 -6.29
CA HIS A 118 8.08 10.46 -6.16
C HIS A 118 7.90 9.10 -5.46
N VAL A 119 8.82 8.14 -5.63
CA VAL A 119 8.75 6.83 -4.95
C VAL A 119 9.02 7.00 -3.47
N SER A 120 10.01 7.81 -3.10
CA SER A 120 10.27 8.12 -1.68
C SER A 120 9.05 8.74 -1.00
N ALA A 121 8.36 9.65 -1.70
CA ALA A 121 7.11 10.22 -1.21
C ALA A 121 5.98 9.18 -1.11
N VAL A 122 5.92 8.20 -2.02
CA VAL A 122 4.95 7.08 -1.92
C VAL A 122 5.27 6.20 -0.70
N VAL A 123 6.54 5.85 -0.47
CA VAL A 123 6.98 5.07 0.71
C VAL A 123 6.58 5.77 2.01
N GLU A 124 6.85 7.07 2.12
CA GLU A 124 6.52 7.86 3.31
C GLU A 124 5.00 7.88 3.57
N LYS A 125 4.20 8.15 2.53
CA LYS A 125 2.74 8.20 2.62
C LYS A 125 2.13 6.83 2.95
N LEU A 126 2.64 5.76 2.35
CA LEU A 126 2.24 4.39 2.67
C LEU A 126 2.59 4.02 4.11
N SER A 127 3.79 4.36 4.56
CA SER A 127 4.22 4.13 5.95
C SER A 127 3.33 4.88 6.93
N SER A 128 3.04 6.15 6.63
CA SER A 128 2.14 6.99 7.43
C SER A 128 0.71 6.44 7.48
N ALA A 129 0.19 5.90 6.37
CA ALA A 129 -1.13 5.28 6.32
C ALA A 129 -1.18 3.95 7.09
N LEU A 130 -0.17 3.09 6.96
CA LEU A 130 -0.17 1.76 7.58
C LEU A 130 0.17 1.77 9.07
N LEU A 131 1.13 2.62 9.49
CA LEU A 131 1.61 2.69 10.88
C LEU A 131 1.03 3.88 11.67
N GLY A 132 0.41 4.85 10.99
CA GLY A 132 -0.07 6.09 11.59
C GLY A 132 1.01 7.19 11.64
N SER A 133 0.58 8.45 11.81
CA SER A 133 1.45 9.63 11.76
C SER A 133 2.46 9.77 12.92
N GLY A 134 2.43 8.85 13.91
CA GLY A 134 3.33 8.85 15.07
C GLY A 134 4.60 8.00 14.90
N ALA A 135 4.73 7.23 13.81
CA ALA A 135 5.82 6.26 13.63
C ALA A 135 6.94 6.72 12.67
N ALA A 136 6.83 7.91 12.07
CA ALA A 136 7.69 8.33 10.95
C ALA A 136 9.01 9.01 11.36
N SER A 137 9.27 9.26 12.65
CA SER A 137 10.55 9.85 13.09
C SER A 137 11.55 8.79 13.55
N SER A 138 12.62 8.66 12.76
CA SER A 138 13.87 7.91 12.99
C SER A 138 13.87 6.39 12.77
N ALA A 139 14.40 5.96 11.62
CA ALA A 139 15.35 4.85 11.37
C ALA A 139 15.30 3.55 12.20
N GLY A 140 14.19 3.22 12.84
CA GLY A 140 13.99 2.02 13.64
C GLY A 140 12.54 2.04 14.11
N ALA A 141 11.85 0.93 13.92
CA ALA A 141 10.44 0.77 14.24
C ALA A 141 10.21 0.80 15.77
N ALA A 142 10.40 1.95 16.40
CA ALA A 142 10.01 2.21 17.77
C ALA A 142 8.55 2.68 17.79
N ALA A 143 7.64 1.75 17.53
CA ALA A 143 6.25 1.94 17.90
C ALA A 143 6.15 1.84 19.43
N GLY A 144 6.14 3.00 20.09
CA GLY A 144 5.93 3.11 21.52
C GLY A 144 4.74 2.25 21.98
N ALA A 145 5.02 1.43 22.98
CA ALA A 145 4.05 0.58 23.64
C ALA A 145 2.84 1.39 24.15
N ALA A 146 1.64 0.81 23.96
CA ALA A 146 0.45 1.04 24.77
C ALA A 146 0.09 2.51 25.09
N GLY A 147 -0.39 3.25 24.09
CA GLY A 147 -1.29 4.40 24.26
C GLY A 147 -2.73 4.02 23.87
N PRO A 148 -3.77 4.59 24.49
CA PRO A 148 -5.15 4.08 24.39
C PRO A 148 -5.67 4.20 22.96
N ALA A 149 -6.19 3.09 22.41
CA ALA A 149 -7.16 2.96 21.33
C ALA A 149 -7.52 4.23 20.51
N GLY A 150 -6.55 4.88 19.86
CA GLY A 150 -6.78 6.15 19.17
C GLY A 150 -5.72 6.56 18.14
N GLY A 151 -4.63 5.80 17.98
CA GLY A 151 -3.67 5.99 16.90
C GLY A 151 -4.08 5.18 15.67
N GLY A 152 -4.57 5.85 14.63
CA GLY A 152 -5.21 5.26 13.45
C GLY A 152 -4.30 4.48 12.49
N GLY A 153 -3.33 3.70 12.99
CA GLY A 153 -2.56 2.77 12.16
C GLY A 153 -3.38 1.55 11.77
N ALA A 154 -3.20 1.08 10.54
CA ALA A 154 -3.88 -0.11 10.01
C ALA A 154 -3.36 -1.40 10.66
N VAL A 155 -2.07 -1.47 10.99
CA VAL A 155 -1.41 -2.68 11.48
C VAL A 155 -1.19 -2.60 12.98
N GLN A 156 -1.74 -3.57 13.72
CA GLN A 156 -1.51 -3.69 15.16
C GLN A 156 -0.22 -4.46 15.43
N LEU A 157 0.86 -3.74 15.68
CA LEU A 157 2.19 -4.33 15.93
C LEU A 157 2.24 -5.21 17.17
N GLY A 158 1.32 -5.04 18.14
CA GLY A 158 1.20 -5.94 19.28
C GLY A 158 0.79 -7.37 18.90
N SER A 159 0.00 -7.54 17.82
CA SER A 159 -0.39 -8.87 17.32
C SER A 159 0.78 -9.68 16.76
N LEU A 160 1.90 -9.00 16.47
CA LEU A 160 3.13 -9.59 15.96
C LEU A 160 4.09 -10.01 17.08
N CYS A 161 3.78 -9.74 18.36
CA CYS A 161 4.63 -10.18 19.47
C CYS A 161 4.47 -11.70 19.71
N ILE A 162 5.60 -12.41 19.87
CA ILE A 162 5.60 -13.83 20.21
C ILE A 162 5.85 -13.99 21.71
N ALA A 163 6.93 -13.37 22.19
CA ALA A 163 7.32 -13.35 23.59
C ALA A 163 7.98 -12.01 23.89
N GLU A 164 7.41 -11.26 24.84
CA GLU A 164 7.84 -9.91 25.18
C GLU A 164 9.35 -9.84 25.47
N GLY A 165 10.04 -8.93 24.79
CA GLY A 165 11.48 -8.70 24.92
C GLY A 165 12.37 -9.83 24.39
N LYS A 166 11.80 -10.95 23.92
CA LYS A 166 12.57 -12.12 23.45
C LYS A 166 12.43 -12.35 21.95
N ALA A 167 11.21 -12.35 21.45
CA ALA A 167 10.92 -12.64 20.05
C ALA A 167 9.63 -11.95 19.60
N ALA A 168 9.68 -11.36 18.41
CA ALA A 168 8.55 -10.78 17.72
C ALA A 168 8.67 -11.01 16.21
N TRP A 169 7.56 -10.93 15.50
CA TRP A 169 7.53 -11.00 14.06
C TRP A 169 7.96 -9.66 13.45
N ARG A 170 8.84 -9.77 12.46
CA ARG A 170 9.16 -8.74 11.47
C ARG A 170 8.41 -9.07 10.19
N ALA A 171 7.44 -8.24 9.83
CA ALA A 171 6.77 -8.30 8.54
C ALA A 171 7.54 -7.43 7.53
N LEU A 172 8.11 -8.06 6.51
CA LEU A 172 8.70 -7.40 5.37
C LEU A 172 7.60 -7.28 4.30
N LEU A 173 7.12 -6.06 4.07
CA LEU A 173 6.15 -5.74 3.04
C LEU A 173 6.88 -5.12 1.86
N ASP A 174 6.98 -5.87 0.77
CA ASP A 174 7.59 -5.42 -0.47
C ASP A 174 6.51 -5.12 -1.50
N VAL A 175 6.49 -3.88 -2.00
CA VAL A 175 5.54 -3.41 -3.01
C VAL A 175 6.27 -3.15 -4.31
N TYR A 176 5.96 -3.94 -5.32
CA TYR A 176 6.52 -3.89 -6.67
C TYR A 176 5.53 -3.27 -7.64
N VAL A 177 5.85 -2.07 -8.15
CA VAL A 177 5.06 -1.41 -9.20
C VAL A 177 5.51 -1.95 -10.56
N LEU A 178 4.64 -2.69 -11.24
CA LEU A 178 4.93 -3.35 -12.52
C LEU A 178 4.62 -2.45 -13.72
N ASP A 179 3.52 -1.69 -13.64
CA ASP A 179 3.09 -0.73 -14.66
C ASP A 179 2.53 0.51 -13.96
N ALA A 180 3.04 1.70 -14.30
CA ALA A 180 2.72 2.96 -13.65
C ALA A 180 1.98 3.90 -14.60
N ASP A 181 0.68 3.68 -14.77
CA ASP A 181 -0.22 4.52 -15.57
C ASP A 181 -0.99 5.54 -14.71
N GLY A 182 -0.34 6.11 -13.68
CA GLY A 182 -0.93 7.09 -12.76
C GLY A 182 -1.61 6.47 -11.53
N CYS A 183 -1.82 7.28 -10.49
CA CYS A 183 -2.35 6.89 -9.18
C CYS A 183 -1.59 5.74 -8.51
N VAL A 184 -0.26 5.75 -8.63
CA VAL A 184 0.62 4.70 -8.10
C VAL A 184 0.42 4.51 -6.59
N LEU A 185 0.24 5.60 -5.84
CA LEU A 185 0.01 5.55 -4.39
C LEU A 185 -1.29 4.80 -4.03
N ASP A 186 -2.38 5.03 -4.78
CA ASP A 186 -3.67 4.39 -4.53
C ASP A 186 -3.60 2.89 -4.78
N ALA A 187 -3.00 2.50 -5.92
CA ALA A 187 -2.79 1.10 -6.27
C ALA A 187 -1.84 0.40 -5.29
N ALA A 188 -0.77 1.08 -4.87
CA ALA A 188 0.19 0.56 -3.91
C ALA A 188 -0.41 0.36 -2.51
N LEU A 189 -1.21 1.32 -2.02
CA LEU A 189 -1.87 1.18 -0.72
C LEU A 189 -2.90 0.06 -0.75
N LEU A 190 -3.67 -0.03 -1.84
CA LEU A 190 -4.64 -1.11 -2.03
C LEU A 190 -3.96 -2.48 -2.07
N ALA A 191 -2.84 -2.61 -2.79
CA ALA A 191 -2.05 -3.84 -2.85
C ALA A 191 -1.46 -4.22 -1.48
N ALA A 192 -0.89 -3.26 -0.76
CA ALA A 192 -0.36 -3.46 0.58
C ALA A 192 -1.44 -3.94 1.57
N VAL A 193 -2.60 -3.29 1.58
CA VAL A 193 -3.73 -3.67 2.43
C VAL A 193 -4.26 -5.06 2.08
N ALA A 194 -4.39 -5.38 0.78
CA ALA A 194 -4.81 -6.69 0.32
C ALA A 194 -3.82 -7.79 0.74
N ALA A 195 -2.51 -7.57 0.57
CA ALA A 195 -1.47 -8.53 0.94
C ALA A 195 -1.38 -8.73 2.46
N LEU A 196 -1.48 -7.66 3.25
CA LEU A 196 -1.52 -7.74 4.72
C LEU A 196 -2.74 -8.53 5.22
N ARG A 197 -3.88 -8.42 4.52
CA ARG A 197 -5.10 -9.15 4.88
C ARG A 197 -5.07 -10.63 4.48
N ASP A 198 -4.35 -10.96 3.42
CA ASP A 198 -4.06 -12.33 2.99
C ASP A 198 -3.03 -13.03 3.90
N THR A 199 -2.16 -12.25 4.56
CA THR A 199 -1.05 -12.76 5.38
C THR A 199 -1.51 -13.71 6.49
N ARG A 200 -0.94 -14.92 6.50
CA ARG A 200 -1.09 -15.88 7.61
C ARG A 200 0.20 -16.02 8.38
N ILE A 201 0.15 -15.71 9.68
CA ILE A 201 1.28 -15.87 10.59
C ILE A 201 1.40 -17.37 10.91
N PRO A 202 2.55 -18.02 10.61
CA PRO A 202 2.73 -19.42 10.92
C PRO A 202 2.86 -19.65 12.43
N ALA A 203 2.57 -20.86 12.86
CA ALA A 203 2.79 -21.31 14.23
C ALA A 203 4.27 -21.16 14.63
N VAL A 204 4.56 -20.69 15.84
CA VAL A 204 5.93 -20.62 16.36
C VAL A 204 6.16 -21.82 17.26
N ARG A 205 7.38 -22.36 17.28
CA ARG A 205 7.85 -23.32 18.27
C ARG A 205 9.08 -22.78 18.98
N ASN A 206 9.21 -23.10 20.26
CA ASN A 206 10.36 -22.73 21.08
C ASN A 206 11.18 -23.99 21.45
N THR A 207 12.49 -23.91 21.28
CA THR A 207 13.44 -24.93 21.76
C THR A 207 13.75 -24.70 23.25
N ARG A 208 14.18 -25.74 23.97
CA ARG A 208 14.58 -25.61 25.39
C ARG A 208 15.69 -24.58 25.64
N GLU A 209 16.44 -24.23 24.60
CA GLU A 209 17.52 -23.24 24.59
C GLU A 209 17.03 -21.79 24.37
N GLY A 210 15.72 -21.57 24.18
CA GLY A 210 15.14 -20.23 23.98
C GLY A 210 15.21 -19.72 22.54
N HIS A 211 15.44 -20.62 21.58
CA HIS A 211 15.38 -20.31 20.15
C HIS A 211 13.96 -20.50 19.60
N TYR A 212 13.48 -19.52 18.84
CA TYR A 212 12.15 -19.52 18.24
C TYR A 212 12.24 -19.82 16.75
N TYR A 213 11.41 -20.73 16.27
CA TYR A 213 11.34 -21.12 14.85
C TYR A 213 9.90 -21.11 14.35
N ALA A 214 9.72 -20.68 13.10
CA ALA A 214 8.45 -20.75 12.41
C ALA A 214 8.19 -22.20 11.95
N ALA A 215 7.08 -22.79 12.33
CA ALA A 215 6.62 -24.07 11.83
C ALA A 215 5.99 -23.89 10.43
N ARG A 216 6.82 -23.65 9.41
CA ARG A 216 6.43 -23.74 8.00
C ARG A 216 6.48 -25.21 7.57
N GLY A 217 5.41 -25.70 6.95
CA GLY A 217 5.21 -27.12 6.64
C GLY A 217 6.37 -27.77 5.88
N ALA A 218 7.11 -28.64 6.60
CA ALA A 218 7.97 -29.74 6.14
C ALA A 218 8.80 -30.32 7.31
N SER A 219 9.04 -29.53 8.38
CA SER A 219 9.83 -29.95 9.56
C SER A 219 9.00 -30.56 10.70
N ALA A 220 7.71 -30.83 10.49
CA ALA A 220 6.88 -31.50 11.49
C ALA A 220 7.23 -32.99 11.65
N THR A 221 7.92 -33.60 10.67
CA THR A 221 8.30 -35.03 10.70
C THR A 221 9.76 -35.27 11.05
N ALA A 222 10.68 -34.34 10.79
CA ALA A 222 12.11 -34.53 11.07
C ALA A 222 12.44 -34.48 12.58
N ALA A 223 11.71 -33.69 13.37
CA ALA A 223 11.91 -33.64 14.82
C ALA A 223 11.29 -34.83 15.58
N ALA A 224 10.57 -35.72 14.89
CA ALA A 224 9.93 -36.89 15.49
C ALA A 224 10.75 -38.19 15.35
N GLU A 225 11.80 -38.22 14.53
CA GLU A 225 12.61 -39.43 14.29
C GLU A 225 13.93 -39.50 15.08
N GLU A 226 14.40 -38.43 15.73
CA GLU A 226 15.61 -38.48 16.57
C GLU A 226 15.35 -38.95 18.02
N GLY A 227 14.11 -39.33 18.36
CA GLY A 227 13.70 -39.66 19.73
C GLY A 227 13.66 -41.14 20.10
N LYS A 228 14.24 -42.05 19.31
CA LYS A 228 14.07 -43.49 19.55
C LYS A 228 15.30 -44.34 19.28
N GLU A 229 16.40 -44.08 20.01
CA GLU A 229 17.33 -45.17 20.32
C GLU A 229 18.07 -44.97 21.66
N GLN A 230 17.90 -45.97 22.52
CA GLN A 230 18.77 -46.45 23.60
C GLN A 230 18.77 -45.76 24.98
N GLY A 231 18.50 -46.59 26.00
CA GLY A 231 19.39 -46.65 27.16
C GLY A 231 18.76 -46.43 28.54
N SER A 232 18.57 -47.54 29.26
CA SER A 232 18.22 -47.65 30.67
C SER A 232 19.14 -46.88 31.64
N GLY A 233 18.57 -46.32 32.73
CA GLY A 233 19.27 -46.21 34.01
C GLY A 233 19.01 -44.94 34.84
N GLY A 234 18.52 -45.11 36.07
CA GLY A 234 18.94 -44.29 37.22
C GLY A 234 18.02 -43.14 37.69
N ARG A 235 17.48 -43.30 38.92
CA ARG A 235 16.85 -42.25 39.74
C ARG A 235 17.80 -41.07 40.01
N LYS A 236 17.29 -39.83 39.89
CA LYS A 236 17.18 -38.84 41.01
C LYS A 236 16.49 -37.56 40.52
N GLY A 237 15.68 -36.99 41.40
CA GLY A 237 14.83 -35.83 41.13
C GLY A 237 15.60 -34.53 40.88
N GLY A 238 15.00 -33.70 40.02
CA GLY A 238 15.32 -32.30 39.81
C GLY A 238 14.07 -31.65 39.21
N LYS A 239 13.60 -30.57 39.84
CA LYS A 239 12.35 -29.85 39.55
C LYS A 239 12.07 -29.72 38.04
N ALA A 240 10.91 -30.20 37.62
CA ALA A 240 10.33 -29.87 36.32
C ALA A 240 10.03 -28.37 36.28
N GLY A 241 10.97 -27.60 35.73
CA GLY A 241 10.70 -26.26 35.22
C GLY A 241 9.91 -26.41 33.93
N GLU A 242 8.63 -26.07 34.00
CA GLU A 242 7.65 -26.13 32.94
C GLU A 242 7.99 -25.09 31.84
N ALA A 243 8.93 -25.41 30.96
CA ALA A 243 9.21 -24.61 29.77
C ALA A 243 8.22 -25.03 28.68
N GLY A 244 7.02 -24.43 28.74
CA GLY A 244 5.91 -24.71 27.83
C GLY A 244 6.28 -24.56 26.37
N LEU A 245 6.00 -25.62 25.61
CA LEU A 245 5.87 -25.57 24.15
C LEU A 245 4.72 -24.61 23.84
N VAL A 246 5.01 -23.37 23.44
CA VAL A 246 3.99 -22.50 22.86
C VAL A 246 3.70 -23.06 21.47
N GLU A 247 2.75 -23.97 21.35
CA GLU A 247 2.18 -24.37 20.06
C GLU A 247 1.10 -23.36 19.69
N GLY A 248 1.49 -22.29 18.99
CA GLY A 248 0.53 -21.33 18.45
C GLY A 248 -0.22 -21.91 17.25
N SER A 249 -1.50 -21.60 17.07
CA SER A 249 -2.19 -21.84 15.80
C SER A 249 -1.81 -20.77 14.77
N PRO A 250 -1.88 -21.06 13.45
CA PRO A 250 -1.73 -20.03 12.44
C PRO A 250 -2.75 -18.92 12.67
N THR A 251 -2.30 -17.68 12.79
CA THR A 251 -3.15 -16.54 13.16
C THR A 251 -3.07 -15.47 12.08
N ALA A 252 -4.17 -14.77 11.82
CA ALA A 252 -4.16 -13.63 10.90
C ALA A 252 -3.47 -12.43 11.56
N VAL A 253 -2.90 -11.54 10.73
CA VAL A 253 -2.35 -10.27 11.24
C VAL A 253 -3.47 -9.45 11.88
N GLY A 254 -3.21 -8.87 13.06
CA GLY A 254 -4.14 -7.94 13.70
C GLY A 254 -4.27 -6.66 12.89
N LEU A 255 -5.31 -6.58 12.06
CA LEU A 255 -5.60 -5.40 11.26
C LEU A 255 -6.74 -4.59 11.91
N GLY A 256 -6.52 -3.29 12.03
CA GLY A 256 -7.51 -2.31 12.47
C GLY A 256 -8.35 -1.81 11.30
N ARG A 257 -8.56 -0.50 11.26
CA ARG A 257 -9.27 0.14 10.15
C ARG A 257 -8.34 0.21 8.94
N LEU A 258 -8.78 -0.35 7.81
CA LEU A 258 -7.99 -0.37 6.59
C LEU A 258 -8.03 1.01 5.92
N PRO A 259 -6.87 1.65 5.68
CA PRO A 259 -6.81 2.93 4.98
C PRO A 259 -6.79 2.70 3.48
N LEU A 260 -7.56 3.49 2.73
CA LEU A 260 -7.50 3.53 1.28
C LEU A 260 -7.30 4.98 0.82
N ALA A 261 -6.51 5.13 -0.24
CA ALA A 261 -6.20 6.41 -0.84
C ALA A 261 -7.04 6.62 -2.11
N LEU A 262 -7.38 7.88 -2.36
CA LEU A 262 -7.89 8.36 -3.63
C LEU A 262 -7.11 9.60 -4.06
N THR A 263 -6.49 9.51 -5.22
CA THR A 263 -5.80 10.61 -5.88
C THR A 263 -6.76 11.28 -6.86
N CYS A 264 -6.82 12.60 -6.75
CA CYS A 264 -7.60 13.48 -7.63
C CYS A 264 -6.65 14.54 -8.19
N CYS A 265 -6.83 14.93 -9.46
CA CYS A 265 -6.08 16.02 -10.05
C CYS A 265 -6.98 17.17 -10.49
N LEU A 266 -6.44 18.38 -10.43
CA LEU A 266 -7.08 19.58 -10.93
C LEU A 266 -6.63 19.85 -12.35
N TYR A 267 -7.57 19.77 -13.29
CA TYR A 267 -7.34 20.14 -14.67
C TYR A 267 -8.24 21.34 -15.03
N GLY A 268 -7.65 22.53 -15.08
CA GLY A 268 -8.41 23.78 -15.22
C GLY A 268 -9.43 23.95 -14.09
N LYS A 269 -10.73 23.84 -14.42
CA LYS A 269 -11.84 23.93 -13.45
C LYS A 269 -12.38 22.56 -13.02
N HIS A 270 -11.91 21.48 -13.64
CA HIS A 270 -12.43 20.13 -13.43
C HIS A 270 -11.57 19.38 -12.41
N VAL A 271 -12.23 18.58 -11.57
CA VAL A 271 -11.59 17.68 -10.59
C VAL A 271 -11.69 16.27 -11.15
N LEU A 272 -10.58 15.73 -11.64
CA LEU A 272 -10.54 14.37 -12.20
C LEU A 272 -10.21 13.39 -11.07
N VAL A 273 -11.04 12.37 -10.92
CA VAL A 273 -10.81 11.29 -9.96
C VAL A 273 -10.02 10.17 -10.63
N ASP A 274 -8.99 9.66 -9.93
CA ASP A 274 -8.10 8.60 -10.41
C ASP A 274 -7.52 8.93 -11.80
N PRO A 275 -6.64 9.95 -11.87
CA PRO A 275 -6.00 10.36 -13.10
C PRO A 275 -5.06 9.30 -13.70
N THR A 276 -4.98 9.28 -15.03
CA THR A 276 -3.96 8.51 -15.76
C THR A 276 -2.61 9.22 -15.72
N ALA A 277 -1.52 8.54 -16.09
CA ALA A 277 -0.19 9.15 -16.11
C ALA A 277 -0.13 10.39 -17.02
N ASP A 278 -0.86 10.38 -18.14
CA ASP A 278 -0.97 11.52 -19.04
C ASP A 278 -1.67 12.71 -18.34
N GLU A 279 -2.79 12.45 -17.66
CA GLU A 279 -3.55 13.49 -16.94
C GLU A 279 -2.79 14.04 -15.74
N GLU A 280 -2.04 13.20 -15.01
CA GLU A 280 -1.17 13.64 -13.91
C GLU A 280 -0.07 14.58 -14.39
N ARG A 281 0.53 14.30 -15.56
CA ARG A 281 1.58 15.16 -16.14
C ARG A 281 1.06 16.53 -16.58
N LEU A 282 -0.18 16.59 -17.05
CA LEU A 282 -0.80 17.85 -17.52
C LEU A 282 -1.52 18.61 -16.40
N ALA A 283 -1.87 17.94 -15.29
CA ALA A 283 -2.61 18.53 -14.21
C ALA A 283 -1.87 19.71 -13.56
N GLY A 284 -2.65 20.72 -13.16
CA GLY A 284 -2.12 21.89 -12.46
C GLY A 284 -1.79 21.60 -11.00
N CYS A 285 -2.47 20.63 -10.37
CA CYS A 285 -2.29 20.23 -8.97
C CYS A 285 -2.81 18.81 -8.76
N GLY A 286 -2.11 17.99 -7.98
CA GLY A 286 -2.58 16.69 -7.50
C GLY A 286 -2.90 16.70 -6.01
N VAL A 287 -4.01 16.09 -5.62
CA VAL A 287 -4.43 15.92 -4.22
C VAL A 287 -4.73 14.45 -3.97
N THR A 288 -4.03 13.84 -3.04
CA THR A 288 -4.32 12.49 -2.55
C THR A 288 -4.96 12.57 -1.17
N VAL A 289 -6.11 11.93 -1.01
CA VAL A 289 -6.86 11.84 0.24
C VAL A 289 -6.83 10.40 0.72
N VAL A 290 -6.41 10.18 1.96
CA VAL A 290 -6.41 8.86 2.61
C VAL A 290 -7.51 8.83 3.66
N VAL A 291 -8.41 7.86 3.54
CA VAL A 291 -9.54 7.67 4.45
C VAL A 291 -9.52 6.26 5.03
N ASP A 292 -9.92 6.14 6.29
CA ASP A 292 -10.04 4.86 6.98
C ASP A 292 -11.38 4.15 6.71
N GLY A 293 -11.54 2.95 7.27
CA GLY A 293 -12.78 2.16 7.22
C GLY A 293 -14.04 2.84 7.81
N ALA A 294 -13.89 3.87 8.63
CA ALA A 294 -15.02 4.69 9.14
C ALA A 294 -15.29 5.93 8.27
N GLY A 295 -14.51 6.17 7.22
CA GLY A 295 -14.56 7.39 6.42
C GLY A 295 -13.96 8.60 7.13
N GLN A 296 -13.17 8.40 8.19
CA GLN A 296 -12.37 9.45 8.81
C GLN A 296 -11.14 9.75 7.95
N LEU A 297 -10.77 11.03 7.91
CA LEU A 297 -9.60 11.48 7.17
C LEU A 297 -8.33 11.13 7.96
N GLN A 298 -7.44 10.34 7.35
CA GLN A 298 -6.16 9.97 7.95
C GLN A 298 -5.02 10.84 7.41
N GLY A 299 -5.08 11.23 6.14
CA GLY A 299 -4.07 12.06 5.51
C GLY A 299 -4.60 12.80 4.28
N LEU A 300 -4.09 14.00 4.06
CA LEU A 300 -4.34 14.79 2.85
C LEU A 300 -3.00 15.31 2.33
N TYR A 301 -2.64 14.89 1.14
CA TYR A 301 -1.36 15.21 0.52
C TYR A 301 -1.61 16.01 -0.75
N LYS A 302 -1.22 17.28 -0.72
CA LYS A 302 -1.19 18.12 -1.92
C LYS A 302 0.18 18.00 -2.57
N ALA A 303 0.25 17.28 -3.67
CA ALA A 303 1.48 17.12 -4.44
C ALA A 303 1.67 18.33 -5.37
N GLY A 304 2.44 19.32 -4.88
CA GLY A 304 2.91 20.46 -5.67
C GLY A 304 1.83 21.15 -6.52
N GLY A 305 2.28 21.80 -7.60
CA GLY A 305 1.39 22.37 -8.61
C GLY A 305 1.42 23.89 -8.72
N ARG A 306 0.92 24.39 -9.86
CA ARG A 306 0.83 25.82 -10.21
C ARG A 306 -0.42 26.48 -9.64
N VAL A 307 -1.40 25.69 -9.21
CA VAL A 307 -2.72 26.15 -8.78
C VAL A 307 -2.95 25.75 -7.32
N LEU A 308 -3.57 26.65 -6.54
CA LEU A 308 -4.02 26.34 -5.19
C LEU A 308 -5.34 25.56 -5.27
N ALA A 309 -5.43 24.45 -4.55
CA ALA A 309 -6.68 23.71 -4.43
C ALA A 309 -7.59 24.44 -3.44
N ASP A 310 -8.71 24.98 -3.94
CA ASP A 310 -9.72 25.62 -3.11
C ASP A 310 -10.31 24.65 -2.08
N THR A 311 -10.78 25.18 -0.95
CA THR A 311 -11.43 24.38 0.11
C THR A 311 -12.60 23.55 -0.43
N ALA A 312 -13.42 24.12 -1.32
CA ALA A 312 -14.53 23.40 -1.96
C ALA A 312 -14.06 22.20 -2.80
N THR A 313 -12.89 22.30 -3.43
CA THR A 313 -12.28 21.19 -4.17
C THR A 313 -11.80 20.10 -3.22
N LEU A 314 -11.13 20.48 -2.12
CA LEU A 314 -10.67 19.50 -1.13
C LEU A 314 -11.83 18.72 -0.50
N VAL A 315 -12.95 19.40 -0.21
CA VAL A 315 -14.18 18.76 0.27
C VAL A 315 -14.71 17.76 -0.76
N ARG A 316 -14.82 18.15 -2.04
CA ARG A 316 -15.25 17.24 -3.12
C ARG A 316 -14.32 16.02 -3.26
N CYS A 317 -13.01 16.20 -3.20
CA CYS A 317 -12.05 15.09 -3.23
C CYS A 317 -12.24 14.16 -2.04
N THR A 318 -12.54 14.71 -0.85
CA THR A 318 -12.76 13.92 0.37
C THR A 318 -14.06 13.12 0.30
N GLU A 319 -15.13 13.70 -0.23
CA GLU A 319 -16.39 13.00 -0.46
C GLU A 319 -16.23 11.87 -1.50
N ALA A 320 -15.53 12.14 -2.60
CA ALA A 320 -15.20 11.13 -3.60
C ALA A 320 -14.36 9.98 -3.00
N ALA A 321 -13.39 10.30 -2.14
CA ALA A 321 -12.57 9.31 -1.45
C ALA A 321 -13.39 8.40 -0.55
N ARG A 322 -14.36 8.96 0.19
CA ARG A 322 -15.27 8.17 1.05
C ARG A 322 -16.17 7.23 0.26
N LEU A 323 -16.72 7.70 -0.87
CA LEU A 323 -17.55 6.86 -1.73
C LEU A 323 -16.71 5.73 -2.32
N ARG A 324 -15.54 6.05 -2.86
CA ARG A 324 -14.65 5.06 -3.48
C ARG A 324 -14.11 4.06 -2.46
N HIS A 325 -13.84 4.49 -1.23
CA HIS A 325 -13.42 3.60 -0.16
C HIS A 325 -14.45 2.48 0.07
N ARG A 326 -15.75 2.80 0.10
CA ARG A 326 -16.81 1.78 0.28
C ARG A 326 -16.83 0.76 -0.85
N GLU A 327 -16.68 1.22 -2.09
CA GLU A 327 -16.63 0.33 -3.26
C GLU A 327 -15.40 -0.60 -3.22
N LEU A 328 -14.23 -0.05 -2.91
CA LEU A 328 -12.98 -0.82 -2.84
C LEU A 328 -12.96 -1.79 -1.66
N SER A 329 -13.52 -1.40 -0.51
CA SER A 329 -13.65 -2.30 0.65
C SER A 329 -14.54 -3.50 0.33
N ALA A 330 -15.64 -3.30 -0.40
CA ALA A 330 -16.46 -4.41 -0.87
C ALA A 330 -15.72 -5.34 -1.85
N LEU A 331 -14.90 -4.77 -2.76
CA LEU A 331 -14.06 -5.57 -3.67
C LEU A 331 -12.96 -6.34 -2.93
N LEU A 332 -12.35 -5.73 -1.92
CA LEU A 332 -11.36 -6.38 -1.05
C LEU A 332 -11.98 -7.57 -0.32
N ASP A 333 -13.16 -7.38 0.27
CA ASP A 333 -13.91 -8.46 0.93
C ASP A 333 -14.23 -9.61 -0.04
N ALA A 334 -14.69 -9.28 -1.25
CA ALA A 334 -15.00 -10.27 -2.28
C ALA A 334 -13.75 -11.06 -2.73
N SER A 335 -12.60 -10.39 -2.85
CA SER A 335 -11.35 -11.01 -3.34
C SER A 335 -10.77 -12.06 -2.39
N LEU A 336 -11.12 -12.02 -1.11
CA LEU A 336 -10.62 -12.94 -0.08
C LEU A 336 -11.53 -14.14 0.14
N VAL A 337 -12.83 -14.01 -0.19
CA VAL A 337 -13.78 -15.13 -0.14
C VAL A 337 -13.60 -16.07 -1.34
N GLY A 338 -13.02 -15.57 -2.44
CA GLY A 338 -12.76 -16.35 -3.65
C GLY A 338 -11.54 -17.29 -3.58
N GLN A 339 -10.92 -17.46 -2.41
CA GLN A 339 -9.79 -18.36 -2.17
C GLN A 339 -10.22 -19.70 -1.54
#